data_AF-A0A9E4HTD0-F1
#
_entry.id   AF-A0A9E4HTD0-F1
#
_cell.length_a   1.000
_cell.length_b   1.000
_cell.length_c   1.000
_cell.angle_alpha   90.00
_cell.angle_beta   90.00
_cell.angle_gamma   90.00
#
_symmetry.space_group_name_H-M   'P 1'
#
loop_
_entity.id
_entity.type
_entity.pdbx_description
1 polymer ?
#
loop_
_entity_poly.entity_id
_entity_poly.type
_entity_poly.pdbx_seq_one_letter_code
_entity_poly.pdbx_strand_id
1 'polypeptide(L)'
;MRILALEFPPFSHLFDWPAIWLDGTPLAINKTVLIYLAATAATMVIFVLAGRPRQSLVPVGVQHVAESGVSFIENTVVMQTIGPDGKKFMPLLTSMFFFILFSNITEVIPFIQFPANSRMAIPITLALLVWVIYNVVGVKRQGLFGYLKNSLFPPDVPKVLYVIVTPIELVST
;
A
#
# COMPACT_ATOMS: atom_id res chain seq x y z
N MET A 1 -27.78 -11.55 42.24
CA MET A 1 -28.18 -10.27 41.61
C MET A 1 -26.91 -9.45 41.40
N ARG A 2 -26.24 -9.61 40.25
CA ARG A 2 -25.00 -8.89 39.90
C ARG A 2 -25.39 -7.69 39.04
N ILE A 3 -25.68 -6.57 39.69
CA ILE A 3 -26.21 -5.35 39.04
C ILE A 3 -25.09 -4.35 38.72
N LEU A 4 -23.85 -4.66 39.13
CA LEU A 4 -22.68 -3.78 38.98
C LEU A 4 -21.39 -4.57 38.67
N ALA A 5 -21.49 -5.73 38.02
CA ALA A 5 -20.33 -6.36 37.44
C ALA A 5 -20.10 -5.71 36.07
N LEU A 6 -19.23 -4.70 36.02
CA LEU A 6 -18.69 -4.20 34.77
C LEU A 6 -17.82 -5.34 34.21
N GLU A 7 -18.43 -6.24 33.45
CA GLU A 7 -17.69 -7.25 32.70
C GLU A 7 -16.88 -6.48 31.65
N PHE A 8 -15.64 -6.15 32.00
CA PHE A 8 -14.72 -5.57 31.07
C PHE A 8 -14.59 -6.55 29.90
N PRO A 9 -14.80 -6.09 28.66
CA PRO A 9 -14.53 -6.93 27.51
C PRO A 9 -13.07 -7.42 27.62
N PRO A 10 -12.79 -8.67 27.23
CA PRO A 10 -11.43 -9.19 27.27
C PRO A 10 -10.50 -8.25 26.50
N PHE A 11 -9.26 -8.09 26.98
CA PHE A 11 -8.27 -7.20 26.37
C PHE A 11 -8.08 -7.43 24.85
N SER A 12 -8.37 -8.64 24.37
CA SER A 12 -8.39 -8.96 22.95
C SER A 12 -9.34 -8.07 22.14
N HIS A 13 -10.47 -7.60 22.69
CA HIS A 13 -11.42 -6.73 21.99
C HIS A 13 -10.88 -5.34 21.64
N LEU A 14 -9.75 -4.93 22.22
CA LEU A 14 -9.03 -3.72 21.81
C LEU A 14 -8.36 -3.88 20.44
N PHE A 15 -8.00 -5.12 20.08
CA PHE A 15 -7.26 -5.47 18.86
C PHE A 15 -8.15 -6.22 17.84
N ASP A 16 -9.01 -7.10 18.36
CA ASP A 16 -9.94 -7.94 17.62
C ASP A 16 -11.36 -7.43 17.81
N TRP A 17 -11.74 -6.49 16.95
CA TRP A 17 -13.09 -5.97 16.92
C TRP A 17 -14.08 -7.07 16.51
N PRO A 18 -15.18 -7.24 17.27
CA PRO A 18 -16.20 -8.22 16.93
C PRO A 18 -16.81 -7.92 15.57
N ALA A 19 -17.26 -8.98 14.90
CA ALA A 19 -18.01 -8.83 13.66
C ALA A 19 -19.32 -8.09 13.94
N ILE A 20 -19.58 -7.05 13.15
CA ILE A 20 -20.84 -6.31 13.16
C ILE A 20 -21.87 -7.08 12.32
N TRP A 21 -21.40 -7.71 11.24
CA TRP A 21 -22.22 -8.51 10.34
C TRP A 21 -21.48 -9.80 9.95
N LEU A 22 -22.26 -10.85 9.65
CA LEU A 22 -21.77 -12.15 9.15
C LEU A 22 -20.76 -12.82 10.08
N ASP A 23 -21.04 -12.78 11.39
CA ASP A 23 -20.18 -13.36 12.42
C ASP A 23 -19.95 -14.86 12.20
N GLY A 24 -18.73 -15.33 12.45
CA GLY A 24 -18.30 -16.71 12.21
C GLY A 24 -18.11 -17.12 10.74
N THR A 25 -18.31 -16.21 9.78
CA THR A 25 -18.05 -16.49 8.36
C THR A 25 -16.74 -15.84 7.88
N PRO A 26 -16.12 -16.33 6.79
CA PRO A 26 -14.96 -15.68 6.17
C PRO A 26 -15.22 -14.25 5.68
N LEU A 27 -16.48 -13.86 5.54
CA LEU A 27 -16.92 -12.53 5.08
C LEU A 27 -17.39 -11.63 6.23
N ALA A 28 -17.01 -11.96 7.46
CA ALA A 28 -17.32 -11.16 8.63
C ALA A 28 -16.89 -9.69 8.46
N ILE A 29 -17.85 -8.78 8.60
CA ILE A 29 -17.62 -7.34 8.50
C ILE A 29 -17.37 -6.81 9.90
N ASN A 30 -16.12 -6.46 10.18
CA ASN A 30 -15.72 -5.77 11.40
C ASN A 30 -15.34 -4.31 11.08
N LYS A 31 -15.01 -3.56 12.14
CA LYS A 31 -14.55 -2.17 12.03
C LYS A 31 -13.38 -2.01 11.06
N THR A 32 -12.43 -2.96 11.05
CA THR A 32 -11.27 -2.91 10.15
C THR A 32 -11.67 -3.00 8.68
N VAL A 33 -12.60 -3.90 8.34
CA VAL A 33 -13.16 -4.02 6.97
C VAL A 33 -13.85 -2.71 6.56
N LEU A 34 -14.64 -2.10 7.44
CA LEU A 34 -15.29 -0.81 7.14
C LEU A 34 -14.28 0.29 6.85
N ILE A 35 -13.17 0.35 7.58
CA ILE A 35 -12.10 1.33 7.34
C ILE A 35 -11.44 1.08 5.97
N TYR A 36 -11.14 -0.17 5.61
CA TYR A 36 -10.58 -0.47 4.29
C TYR A 36 -11.54 -0.14 3.15
N LEU A 37 -12.84 -0.39 3.33
CA LEU A 37 -13.87 -0.02 2.35
C LEU A 37 -13.96 1.51 2.20
N ALA A 38 -13.93 2.24 3.31
CA ALA A 38 -13.92 3.70 3.29
C ALA A 38 -12.65 4.25 2.62
N ALA A 39 -11.47 3.69 2.92
CA ALA A 39 -10.21 4.06 2.29
C ALA A 39 -10.23 3.78 0.77
N THR A 40 -10.77 2.63 0.37
CA THR A 40 -10.94 2.27 -1.05
C THR A 40 -11.88 3.24 -1.76
N ALA A 41 -13.01 3.58 -1.15
CA ALA A 41 -13.96 4.54 -1.67
C ALA A 41 -13.33 5.94 -1.80
N ALA A 42 -12.58 6.40 -0.79
CA ALA A 42 -11.86 7.67 -0.82
C ALA A 42 -10.81 7.71 -1.94
N THR A 43 -10.04 6.63 -2.13
CA THR A 43 -9.11 6.52 -3.25
C THR A 43 -9.83 6.57 -4.60
N MET A 44 -10.95 5.85 -4.76
CA MET A 44 -11.75 5.92 -6.00
C MET A 44 -12.25 7.34 -6.29
N VAL A 45 -12.69 8.06 -5.25
CA VAL A 45 -13.09 9.47 -5.38
C VAL A 45 -11.93 10.32 -5.88
N ILE A 46 -10.73 10.17 -5.34
CA ILE A 46 -9.54 10.89 -5.83
C ILE A 46 -9.26 10.61 -7.30
N PHE A 47 -9.34 9.34 -7.74
CA PHE A 47 -9.15 8.99 -9.15
C PHE A 47 -10.22 9.60 -10.07
N VAL A 48 -11.48 9.59 -9.63
CA VAL A 48 -12.57 10.24 -10.38
C VAL A 48 -12.35 11.75 -10.44
N LEU A 49 -11.95 12.38 -9.34
CA LEU A 49 -11.70 13.82 -9.30
C LEU A 49 -10.48 14.23 -10.13
N ALA A 50 -9.40 13.46 -10.09
CA ALA A 50 -8.19 13.71 -10.89
C ALA A 50 -8.41 13.45 -12.39
N GLY A 51 -9.31 12.52 -12.73
CA GLY A 51 -9.66 12.20 -14.12
C GLY A 51 -10.73 13.11 -14.74
N ARG A 52 -11.34 14.02 -13.97
CA ARG A 52 -12.33 14.96 -14.50
C ARG A 52 -11.68 15.97 -15.45
N PRO A 53 -12.34 16.32 -16.57
CA PRO A 53 -11.83 17.36 -17.44
C PRO A 53 -11.71 18.68 -16.66
N ARG A 54 -10.60 19.39 -16.85
CA ARG A 54 -10.37 20.69 -16.22
C ARG A 54 -11.50 21.66 -16.59
N GLN A 55 -12.32 22.00 -15.61
CA GLN A 55 -13.39 22.99 -15.79
C GLN A 55 -12.86 24.43 -15.73
N SER A 56 -11.65 24.63 -15.18
CA SER A 56 -10.95 25.93 -15.09
C SER A 56 -9.44 25.77 -15.27
N LEU A 57 -8.77 26.82 -15.77
CA LEU A 57 -7.30 26.88 -15.92
C LEU A 57 -6.55 26.81 -14.58
N VAL A 58 -7.20 27.22 -13.48
CA VAL A 58 -6.69 27.13 -12.11
C VAL A 58 -7.55 26.13 -11.33
N PRO A 59 -6.99 25.00 -10.86
CA PRO A 59 -7.73 24.02 -10.07
C PRO A 59 -8.01 24.59 -8.66
N VAL A 60 -9.24 24.43 -8.18
CA VAL A 60 -9.68 24.91 -6.85
C VAL A 60 -10.21 23.77 -5.99
N GLY A 61 -9.99 23.84 -4.67
CA GLY A 61 -10.55 22.91 -3.69
C GLY A 61 -10.03 21.47 -3.80
N VAL A 62 -10.95 20.49 -3.74
CA VAL A 62 -10.61 19.05 -3.69
C VAL A 62 -9.92 18.53 -4.95
N GLN A 63 -10.17 19.16 -6.11
CA GLN A 63 -9.49 18.82 -7.35
C GLN A 63 -8.01 19.21 -7.29
N HIS A 64 -7.66 20.37 -6.71
CA HIS A 64 -6.27 20.78 -6.53
C HIS A 64 -5.51 19.78 -5.66
N VAL A 65 -6.12 19.32 -4.56
CA VAL A 65 -5.50 18.31 -3.68
C VAL A 65 -5.28 16.99 -4.42
N ALA A 66 -6.26 16.53 -5.19
CA ALA A 66 -6.15 15.32 -6.01
C ALA A 66 -5.02 15.45 -7.05
N GLU A 67 -5.02 16.53 -7.85
CA GLU A 67 -3.98 16.79 -8.86
C GLU A 67 -2.59 16.94 -8.24
N SER A 68 -2.48 17.61 -7.08
CA SER A 68 -1.22 17.77 -6.36
C SER A 68 -0.67 16.43 -5.89
N GLY A 69 -1.51 15.57 -5.32
CA GLY A 69 -1.07 14.26 -4.84
C GLY A 69 -0.67 13.32 -5.99
N VAL A 70 -1.38 13.34 -7.12
CA VAL A 70 -0.95 12.61 -8.33
C VAL A 70 0.39 13.14 -8.85
N SER A 71 0.55 14.47 -8.91
CA SER A 71 1.79 15.11 -9.35
C SER A 71 2.96 14.83 -8.41
N PHE A 72 2.71 14.71 -7.11
CA PHE A 72 3.71 14.29 -6.11
C PHE A 72 4.22 12.88 -6.42
N ILE A 73 3.32 11.93 -6.69
CA ILE A 73 3.73 10.56 -7.03
C ILE A 73 4.47 10.52 -8.37
N GLU A 74 4.03 11.27 -9.37
CA GLU A 74 4.74 11.33 -10.65
C GLU A 74 6.15 11.88 -10.47
N ASN A 75 6.28 13.09 -9.93
CA ASN A 75 7.53 13.83 -9.95
C ASN A 75 8.51 13.37 -8.88
N THR A 76 8.03 13.03 -7.69
CA THR A 76 8.88 12.70 -6.53
C THR A 76 9.15 11.20 -6.42
N VAL A 77 8.21 10.34 -6.82
CA VAL A 77 8.38 8.88 -6.68
C VAL A 77 8.79 8.26 -8.02
N VAL A 78 7.96 8.41 -9.04
CA VAL A 78 8.16 7.70 -10.31
C VAL A 78 9.37 8.26 -11.06
N MET A 79 9.42 9.56 -11.29
CA MET A 79 10.46 10.17 -12.11
C MET A 79 11.84 10.14 -11.45
N GLN A 80 11.92 10.20 -10.11
CA GLN A 80 13.19 10.16 -9.38
C GLN A 80 13.72 8.74 -9.18
N THR A 81 12.85 7.74 -8.98
CA THR A 81 13.28 6.36 -8.66
C THR A 81 13.32 5.46 -9.89
N ILE A 82 12.32 5.52 -10.77
CA ILE A 82 12.17 4.61 -11.92
C ILE A 82 12.54 5.32 -13.24
N GLY A 83 12.19 6.62 -13.34
CA GLY A 83 12.34 7.41 -14.56
C GLY A 83 11.12 7.35 -15.49
N PRO A 84 11.25 7.84 -16.75
CA PRO A 84 10.12 7.99 -17.68
C PRO A 84 9.35 6.70 -17.96
N ASP A 85 10.05 5.56 -17.99
CA ASP A 85 9.50 4.22 -18.17
C ASP A 85 8.55 3.78 -17.04
N GLY A 86 8.65 4.45 -15.88
CA GLY A 86 7.82 4.22 -14.71
C GLY A 86 6.41 4.79 -14.83
N LYS A 87 6.14 5.66 -15.82
CA LYS A 87 4.80 6.28 -15.98
C LYS A 87 3.67 5.26 -16.15
N LYS A 88 3.96 4.08 -16.71
CA LYS A 88 3.00 2.97 -16.82
C LYS A 88 2.52 2.41 -15.47
N PHE A 89 3.29 2.61 -14.40
CA PHE A 89 2.94 2.20 -13.04
C PHE A 89 2.25 3.30 -12.24
N MET A 90 2.05 4.48 -12.81
CA MET A 90 1.37 5.60 -12.14
C MET A 90 0.02 5.21 -11.53
N PRO A 91 -0.89 4.50 -12.23
CA PRO A 91 -2.18 4.13 -11.63
C PRO A 91 -2.01 3.25 -10.38
N LEU A 92 -1.06 2.32 -10.40
CA LEU A 92 -0.78 1.44 -9.28
C LEU A 92 -0.17 2.20 -8.09
N LEU A 93 0.90 2.96 -8.33
CA LEU A 93 1.64 3.64 -7.27
C LEU A 93 0.78 4.73 -6.62
N THR A 94 0.03 5.48 -7.42
CA THR A 94 -0.91 6.50 -6.93
C THR A 94 -2.06 5.87 -6.14
N SER A 95 -2.64 4.76 -6.61
CA SER A 95 -3.72 4.09 -5.86
C SER A 95 -3.24 3.51 -4.54
N MET A 96 -2.07 2.86 -4.53
CA MET A 96 -1.44 2.38 -3.31
C MET A 96 -1.16 3.52 -2.33
N PHE A 97 -0.58 4.62 -2.80
CA PHE A 97 -0.30 5.78 -1.96
C PHE A 97 -1.55 6.31 -1.26
N PHE A 98 -2.59 6.64 -2.02
CA PHE A 98 -3.82 7.20 -1.45
C PHE A 98 -4.57 6.18 -0.58
N PHE A 99 -4.59 4.91 -0.99
CA PHE A 99 -5.20 3.84 -0.19
C PHE A 99 -4.51 3.68 1.17
N ILE A 100 -3.18 3.64 1.19
CA ILE A 100 -2.39 3.57 2.40
C ILE A 100 -2.58 4.84 3.24
N LEU A 101 -2.57 6.02 2.61
CA LEU A 101 -2.79 7.31 3.27
C LEU A 101 -4.14 7.34 4.00
N PHE A 102 -5.23 7.03 3.31
CA PHE A 102 -6.57 7.04 3.91
C PHE A 102 -6.78 5.92 4.93
N SER A 103 -6.11 4.78 4.74
CA SER A 103 -6.12 3.70 5.74
C SER A 103 -5.45 4.14 7.04
N ASN A 104 -4.35 4.92 6.96
CA ASN A 104 -3.60 5.37 8.13
C ASN A 104 -4.17 6.63 8.78
N ILE A 105 -4.76 7.56 8.02
CA ILE A 105 -5.28 8.82 8.60
C ILE A 105 -6.40 8.57 9.63
N THR A 106 -7.09 7.42 9.53
CA THR A 106 -8.10 6.99 10.50
C THR A 106 -7.58 6.74 11.92
N GLU A 107 -6.26 6.60 12.08
CA GLU A 107 -5.61 6.56 13.39
C GLU A 107 -5.71 7.88 14.14
N VAL A 108 -5.62 9.00 13.42
CA VAL A 108 -5.59 10.35 13.99
C VAL A 108 -7.00 10.92 14.19
N ILE A 109 -7.99 10.40 13.47
CA ILE A 109 -9.37 10.88 13.55
C ILE A 109 -9.96 10.52 14.93
N PRO A 110 -10.40 11.53 15.73
CA PRO A 110 -11.10 11.29 16.98
C PRO A 110 -12.29 10.35 16.77
N PHE A 111 -12.61 9.53 17.78
CA PHE A 111 -13.65 8.49 17.73
C PHE A 111 -13.33 7.24 16.88
N ILE A 112 -12.48 7.34 15.84
CA ILE A 112 -12.07 6.17 15.06
C ILE A 112 -10.84 5.50 15.68
N GLN A 113 -9.75 6.26 15.92
CA GLN A 113 -8.53 5.87 16.65
C GLN A 113 -8.09 4.41 16.42
N PHE A 114 -8.04 3.98 15.16
CA PHE A 114 -7.65 2.62 14.81
C PHE A 114 -6.79 2.64 13.54
N PRO A 115 -5.51 2.24 13.59
CA PRO A 115 -4.71 2.12 12.40
C PRO A 115 -5.18 0.88 11.63
N ALA A 116 -5.74 1.07 10.44
CA ALA A 116 -6.17 -0.08 9.63
C ALA A 116 -5.00 -1.03 9.33
N ASN A 117 -3.77 -0.51 9.24
CA ASN A 117 -2.56 -1.31 9.01
C ASN A 117 -2.00 -2.01 10.26
N SER A 118 -2.62 -1.89 11.44
CA SER A 118 -2.28 -2.73 12.60
C SER A 118 -2.49 -4.22 12.33
N ARG A 119 -3.26 -4.56 11.29
CA ARG A 119 -3.35 -5.92 10.76
C ARG A 119 -2.40 -6.09 9.60
N MET A 120 -1.47 -7.02 9.75
CA MET A 120 -0.39 -7.29 8.78
C MET A 120 -0.89 -7.83 7.43
N ALA A 121 -2.14 -8.27 7.34
CA ALA A 121 -2.73 -8.86 6.14
C ALA A 121 -2.64 -7.95 4.90
N ILE A 122 -3.09 -6.70 5.00
CA ILE A 122 -3.07 -5.75 3.87
C ILE A 122 -1.64 -5.30 3.53
N PRO A 123 -0.78 -4.90 4.48
CA PRO A 123 0.62 -4.59 4.19
C PRO A 123 1.36 -5.72 3.47
N ILE A 124 1.24 -6.97 3.94
CA ILE A 124 1.86 -8.13 3.27
C ILE A 124 1.30 -8.32 1.87
N THR A 125 -0.02 -8.19 1.68
CA THR A 125 -0.64 -8.36 0.37
C THR A 125 -0.10 -7.32 -0.63
N LEU A 126 -0.02 -6.06 -0.21
CA LEU A 126 0.54 -4.98 -1.04
C LEU A 126 2.02 -5.17 -1.32
N ALA A 127 2.80 -5.61 -0.31
CA ALA A 127 4.22 -5.91 -0.47
C ALA A 127 4.45 -7.04 -1.47
N LEU A 128 3.72 -8.16 -1.33
CA LEU A 128 3.78 -9.28 -2.26
C LEU A 128 3.36 -8.88 -3.67
N LEU A 129 2.31 -8.07 -3.82
CA LEU A 129 1.88 -7.57 -5.12
C LEU A 129 2.98 -6.78 -5.82
N VAL A 130 3.62 -5.83 -5.12
CA VAL A 130 4.70 -5.02 -5.69
C VAL A 130 5.93 -5.89 -5.97
N TRP A 131 6.27 -6.81 -5.05
CA TRP A 131 7.38 -7.75 -5.21
C TRP A 131 7.22 -8.64 -6.44
N VAL A 132 6.02 -9.19 -6.67
CA VAL A 132 5.71 -9.97 -7.88
C VAL A 132 5.84 -9.10 -9.13
N ILE A 133 5.28 -7.88 -9.13
CA ILE A 133 5.37 -6.98 -10.28
C ILE A 133 6.82 -6.62 -10.58
N TYR A 134 7.62 -6.32 -9.56
CA TYR A 134 9.04 -6.03 -9.68
C TYR A 134 9.81 -7.18 -10.34
N ASN A 135 9.65 -8.40 -9.81
CA ASN A 135 10.30 -9.60 -10.34
C ASN A 135 9.86 -9.91 -11.79
N VAL A 136 8.55 -9.87 -12.07
CA VAL A 136 8.00 -10.14 -13.41
C VAL A 136 8.52 -9.11 -14.43
N VAL A 137 8.54 -7.83 -14.06
CA VAL A 137 9.03 -6.75 -14.94
C VAL A 137 10.53 -6.86 -15.13
N GLY A 138 11.29 -7.18 -14.09
CA GLY A 138 12.74 -7.41 -14.13
C GLY A 138 13.11 -8.53 -15.10
N VAL A 139 12.49 -9.70 -14.93
CA VAL A 139 12.66 -10.86 -15.83
C VAL A 139 12.23 -10.52 -17.26
N LYS A 140 11.12 -9.81 -17.46
CA LYS A 140 10.63 -9.45 -18.80
C LYS A 140 11.58 -8.47 -19.52
N ARG A 141 12.24 -7.56 -18.79
CA ARG A 141 13.14 -6.55 -19.38
C ARG A 141 14.55 -7.09 -19.63
N GLN A 142 15.07 -7.96 -18.77
CA GLN A 142 16.46 -8.40 -18.78
C GLN A 142 16.65 -9.88 -19.20
N GLY A 143 15.56 -10.63 -19.35
CA GLY A 143 15.57 -12.08 -19.47
C GLY A 143 15.85 -12.76 -18.13
N LEU A 144 15.46 -14.03 -17.97
CA LEU A 144 15.61 -14.74 -16.68
C LEU A 144 17.08 -14.80 -16.24
N PHE A 145 17.97 -15.17 -17.14
CA PHE A 145 19.41 -15.26 -16.85
C PHE A 145 20.05 -13.88 -16.64
N GLY A 146 19.66 -12.87 -17.42
CA GLY A 146 20.17 -11.51 -17.27
C GLY A 146 19.72 -10.87 -15.96
N TYR A 147 18.45 -11.08 -15.57
CA TYR A 147 17.90 -10.62 -14.30
C TYR A 147 18.60 -11.27 -13.11
N LEU A 148 18.70 -12.60 -13.08
CA LEU A 148 19.40 -13.31 -12.00
C LEU A 148 20.88 -12.91 -11.93
N LYS A 149 21.55 -12.74 -13.08
CA LYS A 149 22.93 -12.28 -13.10
C LYS A 149 23.08 -10.88 -12.49
N ASN A 150 22.24 -9.94 -12.89
CA ASN A 150 22.30 -8.57 -12.41
C ASN A 150 21.85 -8.42 -10.95
N SER A 151 20.93 -9.27 -10.48
CA SER A 151 20.45 -9.26 -9.09
C SER A 151 21.43 -9.95 -8.13
N LEU A 152 22.06 -11.06 -8.55
CA LEU A 152 22.91 -11.88 -7.67
C LEU A 152 24.40 -11.55 -7.74
N PHE A 153 24.84 -10.87 -8.79
CA PHE A 153 26.23 -10.52 -9.03
C PHE A 153 26.35 -9.01 -9.30
N PRO A 154 26.30 -8.18 -8.24
CA PRO A 154 26.50 -6.75 -8.37
C PRO A 154 27.86 -6.44 -9.02
N PRO A 155 27.93 -5.46 -9.95
CA PRO A 155 29.18 -5.10 -10.60
C PRO A 155 30.21 -4.62 -9.57
N ASP A 156 31.49 -4.82 -9.90
CA ASP A 156 32.64 -4.35 -9.12
C ASP A 156 32.92 -5.05 -7.77
N VAL A 157 32.23 -6.16 -7.47
CA VAL A 157 32.56 -6.99 -6.30
C VAL A 157 33.72 -7.95 -6.61
N PRO A 158 34.78 -8.00 -5.76
CA PRO A 158 35.87 -8.96 -5.89
C PRO A 158 35.37 -10.41 -5.87
N LYS A 159 35.96 -11.28 -6.72
CA LYS A 159 35.42 -12.64 -6.97
C LYS A 159 35.19 -13.49 -5.72
N VAL A 160 36.02 -13.31 -4.68
CA VAL A 160 35.93 -14.05 -3.41
C VAL A 160 34.70 -13.65 -2.60
N LEU A 161 34.28 -12.38 -2.67
CA LEU A 161 33.15 -11.84 -1.91
C LEU A 161 31.79 -12.34 -2.43
N TYR A 162 31.70 -12.79 -3.69
CA TYR A 162 30.44 -13.35 -4.22
C TYR A 162 29.96 -14.58 -3.44
N VAL A 163 30.85 -15.34 -2.80
CA VAL A 163 30.45 -16.48 -1.96
C VAL A 163 29.53 -16.05 -0.81
N ILE A 164 29.69 -14.82 -0.31
CA ILE A 164 28.89 -14.24 0.77
C ILE A 164 27.77 -13.36 0.22
N VAL A 165 28.07 -12.51 -0.77
CA VAL A 165 27.12 -11.55 -1.34
C VAL A 165 25.98 -12.27 -2.06
N THR A 166 26.26 -13.29 -2.86
CA THR A 166 25.24 -13.96 -3.66
C THR A 166 24.12 -14.61 -2.81
N PRO A 167 24.39 -15.35 -1.73
CA PRO A 167 23.33 -15.83 -0.83
C PRO A 167 22.50 -14.71 -0.17
N ILE A 168 23.14 -13.61 0.21
CA ILE A 168 22.46 -12.47 0.85
C ILE A 168 21.54 -11.77 -0.16
N GLU A 169 22.05 -11.48 -1.36
CA GLU A 169 21.27 -10.86 -2.45
C GLU A 169 20.10 -11.73 -2.88
N LEU A 170 20.27 -13.06 -2.88
CA LEU A 170 19.19 -14.01 -3.21
C LEU A 170 18.04 -13.95 -2.19
N VAL A 171 18.33 -13.69 -0.92
CA VAL A 171 17.32 -13.57 0.14
C VAL A 171 16.72 -12.16 0.17
N SER A 172 17.50 -11.14 -0.21
CA SER A 172 17.06 -9.75 -0.20
C SER A 172 16.27 -9.33 -1.45
N THR A 173 16.36 -10.09 -2.54
CA THR A 173 15.62 -9.87 -3.81
C THR A 173 14.21 -10.45 -3.74
#